data_AF-A0A1C6G2U9-F1
#
_entry.id   AF-A0A1C6G2U9-F1
#
_cell.length_a   1.000
_cell.length_b   1.000
_cell.length_c   1.000
_cell.angle_alpha   90.00
_cell.angle_beta   90.00
_cell.angle_gamma   90.00
#
_symmetry.space_group_name_H-M   'P 1'
#
loop_
_entity.id
_entity.type
_entity.pdbx_description
1 polymer ?
#
loop_
_entity_poly.entity_id
_entity_poly.type
_entity_poly.pdbx_seq_one_letter_code
_entity_poly.pdbx_strand_id
1 'polypeptide(L)'
;MIDWLLKYWLQVLFGAALAVLGGAYKALQLRVRKWGVKQDAVAGGIQALLRDRIIQAHTHYMQRGELPLYARENIEKMYSEYKTLGGNGAIERIKLELDELPTIKEDED
;
A
#
# COMPACT_ATOMS: atom_id res chain seq x y z
N MET A 1 29.80 46.11 24.05
CA MET A 1 28.92 44.94 23.86
C MET A 1 27.86 45.19 22.80
N ILE A 2 27.15 46.32 22.84
CA ILE A 2 26.14 46.70 21.85
C ILE A 2 26.76 46.88 20.44
N ASP A 3 28.00 47.37 20.34
CA ASP A 3 28.71 47.52 19.05
C ASP A 3 29.01 46.18 18.35
N TRP A 4 29.22 45.13 19.13
CA TRP A 4 29.44 43.78 18.60
C TRP A 4 28.14 43.19 18.06
N LEU A 5 27.02 43.41 18.77
CA LEU A 5 25.70 43.06 18.26
C LEU A 5 25.37 43.87 16.99
N LEU A 6 25.62 45.17 16.96
CA LEU A 6 25.41 45.99 15.76
C LEU A 6 26.28 45.56 14.57
N LYS A 7 27.45 44.96 14.80
CA LYS A 7 28.32 44.42 13.76
C LYS A 7 27.87 43.03 13.25
N TYR A 8 27.32 42.19 14.12
CA TYR A 8 27.05 40.77 13.81
C TYR A 8 25.58 40.34 13.92
N TRP A 9 24.63 41.25 14.21
CA TRP A 9 23.21 40.92 14.38
C TRP A 9 22.62 40.24 13.14
N LEU A 10 23.08 40.61 11.94
CA LEU A 10 22.65 39.99 10.70
C LEU A 10 23.08 38.50 10.62
N GLN A 11 24.30 38.18 11.08
CA GLN A 11 24.78 36.79 11.14
C GLN A 11 24.02 35.97 12.19
N VAL A 12 23.71 36.56 13.35
CA VAL A 12 22.91 35.90 14.38
C VAL A 12 21.48 35.66 13.88
N LEU A 13 20.90 36.61 13.13
CA LEU A 13 19.59 36.48 12.51
C LEU A 13 19.55 35.36 11.47
N PHE A 14 20.54 35.30 10.57
CA PHE A 14 20.64 34.19 9.60
C PHE A 14 20.88 32.84 10.29
N GLY A 15 21.71 32.80 11.35
CA GLY A 15 21.94 31.58 12.14
C GLY A 15 20.67 31.10 12.83
N ALA A 16 19.91 32.01 13.44
CA ALA A 16 18.62 31.70 14.05
C ALA A 16 17.59 31.24 13.00
N ALA A 17 17.53 31.92 11.84
CA ALA A 17 16.65 31.53 10.74
C ALA A 17 16.98 30.12 10.23
N LEU A 18 18.26 29.80 10.02
CA LEU A 18 18.71 28.46 9.62
C LEU A 18 18.40 27.40 10.68
N ALA A 19 18.55 27.72 11.96
CA ALA A 19 18.21 26.82 13.05
C ALA A 19 16.70 26.50 13.08
N VAL A 20 15.86 27.52 12.89
CA VAL A 20 14.40 27.35 12.80
C VAL A 20 14.03 26.51 11.58
N LEU A 21 14.60 26.82 10.41
CA LEU A 21 14.34 26.06 9.18
C LEU A 21 14.81 24.60 9.29
N GLY A 22 15.99 24.37 9.87
CA GLY A 22 16.51 23.02 10.10
C GLY A 22 15.66 22.22 11.09
N GLY A 23 15.18 22.86 12.15
CA GLY A 23 14.24 22.28 13.10
C GLY A 23 12.90 21.91 12.45
N ALA A 24 12.35 22.83 11.64
CA ALA A 24 11.11 22.60 10.89
C ALA A 24 11.27 21.44 9.88
N TYR A 25 12.38 21.39 9.15
CA TYR A 25 12.68 20.31 8.21
C TYR A 25 12.77 18.96 8.91
N LYS A 26 13.50 18.85 10.02
CA LYS A 26 13.58 17.61 10.80
C LYS A 26 12.20 17.19 11.35
N ALA A 27 11.41 18.14 11.86
CA ALA A 27 10.07 17.86 12.34
C ALA A 27 9.16 17.32 11.23
N LEU A 28 9.20 17.90 10.03
CA LEU A 28 8.49 17.42 8.86
C LEU A 28 8.96 16.02 8.44
N GLN A 29 10.28 15.79 8.36
CA GLN A 29 10.84 14.49 8.00
C GLN A 29 10.40 13.39 8.97
N LEU A 30 10.41 13.67 10.28
CA LEU A 30 9.95 12.72 11.30
C LEU A 30 8.45 12.44 11.18
N ARG A 31 7.64 13.45 10.85
CA ARG A 31 6.21 13.23 10.57
C ARG A 31 6.05 12.33 9.36
N VAL A 32 6.64 12.67 8.22
CA VAL A 32 6.53 11.89 6.97
C VAL A 32 6.94 10.43 7.18
N ARG A 33 8.05 10.18 7.90
CA ARG A 33 8.47 8.80 8.23
C ARG A 33 7.43 8.06 9.08
N LYS A 34 6.83 8.71 10.07
CA LYS A 34 5.76 8.11 10.88
C LYS A 34 4.50 7.80 10.07
N TRP A 35 4.15 8.65 9.10
CA TRP A 35 3.04 8.39 8.19
C TRP A 35 3.34 7.21 7.26
N GLY A 36 4.55 7.14 6.70
CA GLY A 36 4.99 6.03 5.86
C GLY A 36 4.86 4.67 6.54
N VAL A 37 5.41 4.51 7.75
CA VAL A 37 5.34 3.23 8.48
C VAL A 37 3.89 2.77 8.73
N LYS A 38 2.97 3.69 9.04
CA LYS A 38 1.56 3.34 9.21
C LYS A 38 0.91 2.95 7.89
N GLN A 39 1.21 3.66 6.80
CA GLN A 39 0.72 3.33 5.48
C GLN A 39 1.24 1.97 5.01
N ASP A 40 2.51 1.68 5.23
CA ASP A 40 3.12 0.39 4.91
C ASP A 40 2.45 -0.76 5.68
N ALA A 41 2.16 -0.56 6.98
CA ALA A 41 1.45 -1.54 7.79
C ALA A 41 0.01 -1.76 7.30
N VAL A 42 -0.69 -0.70 6.89
CA VAL A 42 -2.04 -0.80 6.31
C VAL A 42 -2.00 -1.51 4.96
N ALA A 43 -1.07 -1.15 4.08
CA ALA A 43 -0.86 -1.80 2.79
C ALA A 43 -0.57 -3.30 2.96
N GLY A 44 0.31 -3.67 3.90
CA GLY A 44 0.58 -5.07 4.23
C GLY A 44 -0.64 -5.81 4.79
N GLY A 45 -1.46 -5.15 5.61
CA GLY A 45 -2.73 -5.70 6.09
C GLY A 45 -3.72 -5.98 4.97
N ILE A 46 -3.91 -5.02 4.04
CA ILE A 46 -4.77 -5.18 2.87
C ILE A 46 -4.24 -6.30 1.97
N GLN A 47 -2.93 -6.35 1.74
CA GLN A 47 -2.28 -7.40 0.97
C GLN A 47 -2.56 -8.79 1.57
N ALA A 48 -2.46 -8.94 2.90
CA ALA A 48 -2.76 -10.19 3.59
C ALA A 48 -4.23 -10.60 3.46
N LEU A 49 -5.16 -9.63 3.55
CA LEU A 49 -6.60 -9.88 3.38
C LEU A 49 -6.96 -10.29 1.95
N LEU A 50 -6.40 -9.60 0.94
CA LEU A 50 -6.60 -9.97 -0.47
C LEU A 50 -6.05 -11.39 -0.74
N ARG A 51 -4.87 -11.69 -0.20
CA ARG A 51 -4.25 -13.02 -0.30
C ARG A 51 -5.18 -14.10 0.26
N ASP A 52 -5.65 -13.92 1.49
CA ASP A 52 -6.57 -14.84 2.14
C ASP A 52 -7.87 -15.01 1.34
N ARG A 53 -8.43 -13.90 0.85
CA ARG A 53 -9.68 -13.93 0.08
C ARG A 53 -9.57 -14.68 -1.24
N ILE A 54 -8.45 -14.52 -1.95
CA ILE A 54 -8.19 -15.27 -3.19
C ILE A 54 -8.03 -16.77 -2.90
N ILE A 55 -7.33 -17.15 -1.82
CA ILE A 55 -7.18 -18.55 -1.41
C ILE A 55 -8.53 -19.18 -1.05
N GLN A 56 -9.39 -18.44 -0.35
CA GLN A 56 -10.76 -18.90 -0.05
C GLN A 56 -11.58 -19.10 -1.32
N ALA A 57 -11.52 -18.14 -2.25
CA ALA A 57 -12.24 -18.23 -3.52
C ALA A 57 -11.75 -19.43 -4.33
N HIS A 58 -10.44 -19.66 -4.41
CA HIS A 58 -9.86 -20.86 -5.01
C HIS A 58 -10.41 -22.14 -4.37
N THR A 59 -10.34 -22.26 -3.05
CA THR A 59 -10.86 -23.44 -2.35
C THR A 59 -12.34 -23.69 -2.68
N HIS A 60 -13.15 -22.63 -2.70
CA HIS A 60 -14.59 -22.71 -2.97
C HIS A 60 -14.89 -23.14 -4.42
N TYR A 61 -14.30 -22.47 -5.41
CA TYR A 61 -14.60 -22.73 -6.82
C TYR A 61 -13.91 -23.97 -7.37
N MET A 62 -12.74 -24.35 -6.85
CA MET A 62 -12.11 -25.63 -7.17
C MET A 62 -12.95 -26.81 -6.70
N GLN A 63 -13.62 -26.71 -5.54
CA GLN A 63 -14.58 -27.73 -5.08
C GLN A 63 -15.83 -27.78 -5.96
N ARG A 64 -16.27 -26.61 -6.46
CA ARG A 64 -17.47 -26.50 -7.29
C ARG A 64 -17.22 -26.92 -8.76
N GLY A 65 -15.97 -26.87 -9.22
CA GLY A 65 -15.57 -27.25 -10.58
C GLY A 65 -15.95 -26.23 -11.66
N GLU A 66 -16.41 -25.05 -11.27
CA GLU A 66 -16.85 -23.97 -12.14
C GLU A 66 -16.54 -22.62 -11.51
N LEU A 67 -16.31 -21.61 -12.34
CA LEU A 67 -16.05 -20.23 -11.90
C LEU A 67 -16.99 -19.25 -12.62
N PRO A 68 -18.04 -18.75 -11.95
CA PRO A 68 -18.95 -17.75 -12.52
C PRO A 68 -18.21 -16.48 -12.98
N LEU A 69 -18.74 -15.80 -14.01
CA LEU A 69 -18.08 -14.62 -14.61
C LEU A 69 -17.82 -13.51 -13.58
N TYR A 70 -18.79 -13.18 -12.73
CA TYR A 70 -18.64 -12.15 -11.71
C TYR A 70 -17.51 -12.49 -10.71
N ALA A 71 -17.36 -13.78 -10.38
CA ALA A 71 -16.37 -14.25 -9.44
C ALA A 71 -14.97 -14.15 -10.06
N ARG A 72 -14.84 -14.48 -11.35
CA ARG A 72 -13.61 -14.31 -12.12
C ARG A 72 -13.16 -12.86 -12.16
N GLU A 73 -14.06 -11.94 -12.52
CA GLU A 73 -13.75 -10.50 -12.56
C GLU A 73 -13.34 -9.96 -11.19
N ASN A 74 -14.04 -10.41 -10.12
CA ASN A 74 -13.70 -10.02 -8.76
C ASN A 74 -12.31 -10.57 -8.35
N ILE A 75 -11.99 -11.82 -8.66
CA ILE A 75 -10.68 -12.43 -8.37
C ILE A 75 -9.58 -11.71 -9.15
N GLU A 76 -9.79 -11.40 -10.43
CA GLU A 76 -8.83 -10.64 -11.25
C GLU A 76 -8.52 -9.28 -10.62
N LYS A 77 -9.57 -8.56 -10.19
CA LYS A 77 -9.41 -7.26 -9.52
C LYS A 77 -8.68 -7.40 -8.18
N MET A 78 -9.01 -8.41 -7.37
CA MET A 78 -8.28 -8.65 -6.12
C MET A 78 -6.81 -8.99 -6.37
N TYR A 79 -6.52 -9.78 -7.40
CA TYR A 79 -5.17 -10.17 -7.76
C TYR A 79 -4.32 -8.99 -8.25
N SER A 80 -4.89 -8.10 -9.07
CA SER A 80 -4.18 -6.93 -9.58
C SER A 80 -3.80 -5.95 -8.47
N GLU A 81 -4.69 -5.70 -7.51
CA GLU A 81 -4.41 -4.90 -6.32
C GLU A 81 -3.39 -5.58 -5.41
N TYR A 82 -3.52 -6.89 -5.19
CA TYR A 82 -2.54 -7.67 -4.42
C TYR A 82 -1.13 -7.58 -5.02
N LYS A 83 -1.02 -7.69 -6.36
CA LYS A 83 0.27 -7.58 -7.07
C LYS A 83 0.85 -6.17 -6.94
N THR A 84 0.02 -5.14 -7.03
CA THR A 84 0.41 -3.73 -6.84
C THR A 84 0.97 -3.47 -5.44
N LEU A 85 0.44 -4.13 -4.41
CA LEU A 85 0.92 -4.05 -3.03
C LEU A 85 2.19 -4.88 -2.75
N GLY A 86 2.85 -5.42 -3.78
CA GLY A 86 4.07 -6.24 -3.62
C GLY A 86 3.80 -7.73 -3.37
N GLY A 87 2.68 -8.25 -3.88
CA GLY A 87 2.30 -9.66 -3.83
C GLY A 87 3.38 -10.62 -4.33
N ASN A 88 3.49 -11.79 -3.70
CA ASN A 88 4.38 -12.87 -4.16
C ASN A 88 3.74 -13.77 -5.22
N GLY A 89 4.57 -14.47 -6.00
CA GLY A 89 4.14 -15.32 -7.12
C GLY A 89 3.37 -16.60 -6.74
N ALA A 90 3.11 -16.85 -5.45
CA ALA A 90 2.30 -18.01 -5.05
C ALA A 90 0.83 -17.84 -5.44
N ILE A 91 0.29 -16.61 -5.32
CA ILE A 91 -1.11 -16.31 -5.68
C ILE A 91 -1.31 -16.31 -7.19
N GLU A 92 -0.26 -16.04 -7.96
CA GLU A 92 -0.31 -16.12 -9.42
C GLU A 92 -0.68 -17.53 -9.91
N ARG A 93 -0.11 -18.58 -9.29
CA ARG A 93 -0.47 -19.97 -9.61
C ARG A 93 -1.92 -20.29 -9.26
N ILE A 94 -2.37 -19.88 -8.07
CA ILE A 94 -3.75 -20.04 -7.62
C ILE A 94 -4.74 -19.38 -8.60
N LYS A 95 -4.39 -18.19 -9.09
CA LYS A 95 -5.17 -17.46 -10.07
C LYS A 95 -5.22 -18.19 -11.42
N LEU A 96 -4.10 -18.74 -11.88
CA LEU A 96 -4.04 -19.52 -13.12
C LEU A 96 -4.89 -20.80 -13.02
N GLU A 97 -4.83 -21.52 -11.89
CA GLU A 97 -5.68 -22.70 -11.65
C GLU A 97 -7.17 -22.36 -11.67
N LEU A 98 -7.55 -21.22 -11.06
CA LEU A 98 -8.92 -20.71 -11.15
C LEU A 98 -9.32 -20.36 -12.58
N ASP A 99 -8.38 -19.88 -13.39
CA ASP A 99 -8.67 -19.49 -14.77
C ASP A 99 -9.00 -20.67 -15.68
N GLU A 100 -8.47 -21.86 -15.37
CA GLU A 100 -8.73 -23.12 -16.07
C GLU A 100 -10.15 -23.64 -15.85
N LEU A 101 -10.85 -23.18 -14.81
CA LEU A 101 -12.23 -23.60 -14.56
C LEU A 101 -13.18 -23.10 -15.64
N PRO A 102 -14.17 -23.91 -16.04
CA PRO A 102 -15.20 -23.48 -16.99
C PRO A 102 -16.01 -22.31 -16.40
N THR A 103 -16.35 -21.35 -17.26
CA THR A 103 -17.19 -20.22 -16.88
C THR A 103 -18.63 -20.56 -17.18
N ILE A 104 -19.46 -20.64 -16.14
CA ILE A 104 -20.91 -20.74 -16.27
C ILE A 104 -21.48 -19.34 -16.06
N LYS A 105 -22.31 -18.88 -17.00
CA LYS A 105 -23.19 -17.75 -16.73
C LYS A 105 -24.24 -18.30 -15.77
N GLU A 106 -24.27 -17.82 -14.52
CA GLU A 106 -25.49 -18.04 -13.72
C GLU A 106 -26.61 -17.38 -14.51
N ASP A 107 -27.44 -18.22 -15.14
CA ASP A 107 -28.70 -17.77 -15.71
C ASP A 107 -29.45 -17.07 -14.57
N GLU A 108 -29.83 -15.81 -14.82
CA GLU A 108 -30.61 -15.00 -13.89
C GLU A 108 -31.95 -15.71 -13.64
N ASP A 109 -32.07 -16.45 -12.52
CA ASP A 109 -33.34 -16.90 -11.95
C ASP A 109 -34.02 -15.75 -11.17
#